data_AF-V5GHW7-F1
#
_entry.id   AF-V5GHW7-F1
#
_cell.length_a   1.000
_cell.length_b   1.000
_cell.length_c   1.000
_cell.angle_alpha   90.00
_cell.angle_beta   90.00
_cell.angle_gamma   90.00
#
_symmetry.space_group_name_H-M   'P 1'
#
loop_
_entity.id
_entity.type
_entity.pdbx_description
1 polymer ?
#
loop_
_entity_poly.entity_id
_entity_poly.type
_entity_poly.pdbx_seq_one_letter_code
_entity_poly.pdbx_strand_id
1 'polypeptide(L)'
;MRLKPQKNKLYQDNYFFSVGHHHLRHLNIRKDVYDAVWAPLEGKEGFTVEVMLLHPKSTGYVKLHGKESSWHPNINPNSLSDTDDEDVDTILAGIHEALKL
;
A
#
# COMPACT_ATOMS: atom_id res chain seq x y z
N MET A 1 51.00 -6.10 -4.20
CA MET A 1 49.71 -6.22 -3.49
C MET A 1 48.64 -5.52 -4.34
N ARG A 2 47.76 -6.28 -5.02
CA ARG A 2 46.73 -5.74 -5.92
C ARG A 2 45.63 -5.10 -5.06
N LEU A 3 45.48 -3.79 -5.13
CA LEU A 3 44.34 -3.08 -4.55
C LEU A 3 43.06 -3.58 -5.23
N LYS A 4 42.14 -4.16 -4.45
CA LYS A 4 40.81 -4.50 -4.96
C LYS A 4 40.11 -3.19 -5.33
N PRO A 5 39.39 -3.12 -6.47
CA PRO A 5 38.68 -1.91 -6.84
C PRO A 5 37.62 -1.62 -5.77
N GLN A 6 37.69 -0.45 -5.15
CA GLN A 6 36.59 0.05 -4.32
C GLN A 6 35.38 0.20 -5.23
N LYS A 7 34.35 -0.62 -5.00
CA LYS A 7 33.05 -0.42 -5.64
C LYS A 7 32.59 1.00 -5.32
N ASN A 8 32.33 1.78 -6.37
CA ASN A 8 31.97 3.19 -6.33
C ASN A 8 31.00 3.50 -5.18
N LYS A 9 31.48 4.32 -4.25
CA LYS A 9 30.76 4.83 -3.08
C LYS A 9 29.55 5.72 -3.45
N LEU A 10 29.40 6.06 -4.73
CA LEU A 10 28.28 6.85 -5.28
C LEU A 10 26.93 6.11 -5.29
N TYR A 11 26.91 4.79 -5.10
CA TYR A 11 25.66 4.00 -5.12
C TYR A 11 25.06 3.73 -3.73
N GLN A 12 25.74 4.06 -2.64
CA GLN A 12 25.27 3.72 -1.28
C GLN A 12 24.48 4.88 -0.63
N ASP A 13 24.66 6.12 -1.09
CA ASP A 13 24.14 7.30 -0.37
C ASP A 13 22.76 7.78 -0.85
N ASN A 14 22.17 7.16 -1.88
CA ASN A 14 20.84 7.55 -2.42
C ASN A 14 19.69 6.61 -2.03
N TYR A 15 19.92 5.62 -1.16
CA TYR A 15 18.85 4.73 -0.69
C TYR A 15 17.91 5.36 0.34
N PHE A 16 18.19 6.58 0.81
CA PHE A 16 17.29 7.33 1.68
C PHE A 16 15.97 7.72 0.99
N PHE A 17 15.89 7.60 -0.34
CA PHE A 17 14.72 8.00 -1.15
C PHE A 17 14.13 6.88 -2.03
N SER A 18 14.33 5.59 -1.69
CA SER A 18 13.38 4.56 -2.16
C SER A 18 12.19 4.53 -1.20
N VAL A 19 11.39 5.62 -1.19
CA VAL A 19 10.19 5.73 -0.36
C VAL A 19 9.24 4.55 -0.62
N GLY A 20 9.21 4.04 -1.86
CA GLY A 20 8.43 2.86 -2.24
C GLY A 20 8.74 1.61 -1.42
N HIS A 21 10.02 1.28 -1.17
CA HIS A 21 10.39 0.07 -0.43
C HIS A 21 9.83 0.08 1.00
N HIS A 22 9.98 1.20 1.71
CA HIS A 22 9.48 1.33 3.06
C HIS A 22 7.95 1.46 3.07
N HIS A 23 7.37 2.28 2.21
CA HIS A 23 5.93 2.54 2.20
C HIS A 23 5.11 1.25 1.98
N LEU A 24 5.49 0.44 0.98
CA LEU A 24 4.79 -0.80 0.63
C LEU A 24 4.96 -1.91 1.68
N ARG A 25 6.06 -1.90 2.44
CA ARG A 25 6.27 -2.79 3.60
C ARG A 25 5.32 -2.46 4.75
N HIS A 26 4.98 -1.18 4.95
CA HIS A 26 4.01 -0.77 5.99
C HIS A 26 2.57 -1.15 5.62
N LEU A 27 2.25 -1.30 4.33
CA LEU A 27 0.94 -1.73 3.85
C LEU A 27 0.66 -3.23 4.04
N ASN A 28 1.56 -3.96 4.71
CA ASN A 28 1.45 -5.40 4.98
C ASN A 28 1.19 -6.24 3.71
N ILE A 29 1.75 -5.79 2.58
CA ILE A 29 1.67 -6.51 1.31
C ILE A 29 2.42 -7.83 1.45
N ARG A 30 1.84 -8.93 0.96
CA ARG A 30 2.53 -10.23 0.99
C ARG A 30 3.83 -10.14 0.21
N LYS A 31 4.87 -10.79 0.74
CA LYS A 31 6.22 -10.76 0.16
C LYS A 31 6.25 -11.19 -1.32
N ASP A 32 5.50 -12.23 -1.67
CA ASP A 32 5.45 -12.74 -3.05
C ASP A 32 4.84 -11.72 -4.04
N VAL A 33 3.81 -10.98 -3.61
CA VAL A 33 3.26 -9.87 -4.42
C VAL A 33 4.28 -8.74 -4.55
N TYR A 34 4.95 -8.40 -3.46
CA TYR A 34 6.00 -7.38 -3.46
C TYR A 34 7.12 -7.73 -4.45
N ASP A 35 7.65 -8.95 -4.35
CA ASP A 35 8.74 -9.42 -5.20
C ASP A 35 8.34 -9.44 -6.68
N ALA A 36 7.09 -9.80 -6.99
CA ALA A 36 6.60 -9.89 -8.37
C ALA A 36 6.33 -8.52 -9.01
N VAL A 37 5.78 -7.57 -8.26
CA VAL A 37 5.26 -6.30 -8.82
C VAL A 37 6.18 -5.12 -8.52
N TRP A 38 6.68 -5.02 -7.29
CA TRP A 38 7.31 -3.80 -6.78
C TRP A 38 8.84 -3.85 -6.76
N ALA A 39 9.43 -5.01 -6.45
CA ALA A 39 10.89 -5.17 -6.45
C ALA A 39 11.55 -4.77 -7.79
N PRO A 40 10.99 -5.07 -8.98
CA PRO A 40 11.56 -4.63 -10.26
C PRO A 40 11.48 -3.12 -10.53
N LEU A 41 10.72 -2.38 -9.73
CA LEU A 41 10.53 -0.93 -9.84
C LEU A 41 11.42 -0.14 -8.87
N GLU A 42 12.11 -0.80 -7.94
CA GLU A 42 12.99 -0.13 -6.98
C GLU A 42 14.09 0.69 -7.67
N GLY A 43 14.28 1.93 -7.21
CA GLY A 43 15.30 2.84 -7.74
C GLY A 43 14.96 3.46 -9.11
N LYS A 44 13.78 3.18 -9.67
CA LYS A 44 13.27 3.86 -10.86
C LYS A 44 12.45 5.09 -10.46
N GLU A 45 12.52 6.13 -11.28
CA GLU A 45 11.63 7.28 -11.15
C GLU A 45 10.20 6.88 -11.49
N GLY A 46 9.24 7.40 -10.73
CA GLY A 46 7.82 7.11 -10.90
C GLY A 46 6.99 7.92 -9.92
N PHE A 47 5.68 7.77 -10.02
CA PHE A 47 4.71 8.36 -9.10
C PHE A 47 3.68 7.30 -8.69
N THR A 48 3.05 7.52 -7.54
CA THR A 48 1.96 6.67 -7.05
C THR A 48 0.65 7.41 -7.27
N VAL A 49 -0.36 6.67 -7.74
CA VAL A 49 -1.74 7.14 -7.75
C VAL A 49 -2.54 6.32 -6.75
N GLU A 50 -3.11 6.98 -5.76
CA GLU A 50 -3.98 6.35 -4.77
C GLU A 50 -5.44 6.61 -5.16
N VAL A 51 -6.18 5.52 -5.40
CA VAL A 51 -7.61 5.58 -5.69
C VAL A 51 -8.37 5.33 -4.39
N MET A 52 -9.31 6.23 -4.06
CA MET A 52 -10.08 6.17 -2.83
C MET A 52 -11.58 6.35 -3.10
N LEU A 53 -12.40 5.52 -2.45
CA LEU A 53 -13.85 5.68 -2.41
C LEU A 53 -14.22 6.73 -1.37
N LEU A 54 -14.78 7.86 -1.81
CA LEU A 54 -15.17 8.97 -0.92
C LEU A 54 -16.52 8.74 -0.24
N HIS A 55 -17.42 7.98 -0.87
CA HIS A 55 -18.78 7.75 -0.40
C HIS A 55 -19.18 6.29 -0.53
N PRO A 56 -18.50 5.37 0.19
CA PRO A 56 -18.83 3.95 0.12
C PRO A 56 -20.25 3.70 0.63
N LYS A 57 -20.94 2.74 0.00
CA LYS A 57 -22.25 2.21 0.40
C LYS A 57 -22.12 1.18 1.51
N SER A 58 -21.00 0.48 1.56
CA SER A 58 -20.70 -0.48 2.61
C SER A 58 -20.71 0.20 3.98
N THR A 59 -21.34 -0.46 4.96
CA THR A 59 -21.37 0.03 6.35
C THR A 59 -20.76 -1.00 7.29
N GLY A 60 -19.90 -0.49 8.19
CA GLY A 60 -19.23 -1.27 9.22
C GLY A 60 -19.72 -0.94 10.63
N TYR A 61 -18.98 -1.40 11.64
CA TYR A 61 -19.22 -1.06 13.03
C TYR A 61 -17.94 -0.88 13.82
N VAL A 62 -18.08 -0.15 14.92
CA VAL A 62 -17.12 -0.10 16.02
C VAL A 62 -17.87 -0.46 17.29
N LYS A 63 -17.38 -1.48 18.02
CA LYS A 63 -17.98 -1.94 19.28
C LYS A 63 -16.90 -2.04 20.35
N LEU A 64 -17.28 -1.77 21.60
CA LEU A 64 -16.39 -2.07 22.73
C LEU A 64 -16.09 -3.57 22.73
N HIS A 65 -14.82 -3.92 22.98
CA HIS A 65 -14.42 -5.32 23.09
C HIS A 65 -14.95 -5.96 24.38
N GLY A 66 -15.07 -5.17 25.45
CA GLY A 66 -15.63 -5.61 26.71
C GLY A 66 -15.74 -4.45 27.71
N LYS A 67 -15.70 -4.78 29.00
CA LYS A 67 -15.86 -3.79 30.09
C LYS A 67 -14.59 -2.99 30.37
N GLU A 68 -13.42 -3.54 30.09
CA GLU A 68 -12.13 -2.90 30.35
C GLU A 68 -11.84 -1.80 29.32
N SER A 69 -11.49 -0.61 29.79
CA SER A 69 -11.19 0.55 28.93
C SER A 69 -9.84 0.46 28.22
N SER A 70 -8.93 -0.40 28.70
CA SER A 70 -7.61 -0.64 28.10
C SER A 70 -7.66 -1.56 26.89
N TRP A 71 -8.77 -2.27 26.67
CA TRP A 71 -8.91 -3.18 25.54
C TRP A 71 -9.21 -2.41 24.26
N HIS A 72 -8.49 -2.76 23.18
CA HIS A 72 -8.77 -2.20 21.86
C HIS A 72 -10.20 -2.56 21.42
N PRO A 73 -10.95 -1.62 20.81
CA PRO A 73 -12.30 -1.91 20.34
C PRO A 73 -12.32 -2.91 19.18
N ASN A 74 -13.45 -3.58 19.00
CA ASN A 74 -13.72 -4.38 17.82
C ASN A 74 -14.13 -3.45 16.68
N ILE A 75 -13.25 -3.29 15.69
CA ILE A 75 -13.47 -2.49 14.49
C ILE A 75 -13.65 -3.45 13.32
N ASN A 76 -14.80 -3.41 12.67
CA ASN A 76 -15.02 -4.08 11.41
C ASN A 76 -15.58 -3.07 10.41
N PRO A 77 -14.76 -2.57 9.46
CA PRO A 77 -15.23 -1.61 8.47
C PRO A 77 -16.19 -2.24 7.46
N ASN A 78 -16.17 -3.58 7.32
CA ASN A 78 -17.00 -4.32 6.37
C ASN A 78 -16.91 -3.73 4.95
N SER A 79 -15.70 -3.39 4.52
CA SER A 79 -15.45 -2.70 3.25
C SER A 79 -15.81 -3.56 2.04
N LEU A 80 -16.34 -2.94 0.98
CA LEU A 80 -16.70 -3.59 -0.30
C LEU A 80 -17.72 -4.73 -0.11
N SER A 81 -18.69 -4.52 0.78
CA SER A 81 -19.71 -5.51 1.15
C SER A 81 -21.13 -5.03 0.86
N ASP A 82 -21.29 -3.92 0.14
CA ASP A 82 -22.61 -3.44 -0.23
C ASP A 82 -23.29 -4.45 -1.18
N THR A 83 -24.61 -4.54 -1.10
CA THR A 83 -25.37 -5.63 -1.76
C THR A 83 -25.37 -5.55 -3.27
N ASP A 84 -25.15 -4.35 -3.81
CA ASP A 84 -25.25 -4.05 -5.23
C ASP A 84 -23.87 -3.91 -5.89
N ASP A 85 -22.78 -4.23 -5.17
CA ASP A 85 -21.37 -4.12 -5.60
C ASP A 85 -20.96 -2.72 -6.11
N GLU A 86 -21.68 -1.65 -5.73
CA GLU A 86 -21.42 -0.27 -6.14
C GLU A 86 -20.04 0.21 -5.70
N ASP A 87 -19.57 -0.21 -4.53
CA ASP A 87 -18.25 0.17 -4.03
C ASP A 87 -17.14 -0.43 -4.90
N VAL A 88 -17.30 -1.69 -5.30
CA VAL A 88 -16.34 -2.41 -6.16
C VAL A 88 -16.33 -1.81 -7.56
N ASP A 89 -17.50 -1.56 -8.13
CA ASP A 89 -17.62 -0.98 -9.46
C ASP A 89 -17.03 0.43 -9.52
N THR A 90 -17.28 1.24 -8.49
CA THR A 90 -16.78 2.62 -8.43
C THR A 90 -15.25 2.65 -8.30
N ILE A 91 -14.66 1.82 -7.44
CA ILE A 91 -13.21 1.81 -7.27
C ILE A 91 -12.51 1.27 -8.52
N LEU A 92 -13.10 0.27 -9.18
CA LEU A 92 -12.57 -0.27 -10.44
C LEU A 92 -12.59 0.78 -11.55
N ALA A 93 -13.66 1.57 -11.67
CA ALA A 93 -13.72 2.69 -12.59
C ALA A 93 -12.60 3.71 -12.32
N GLY A 94 -12.35 4.05 -11.05
CA GLY A 94 -11.25 4.93 -10.65
C GLY A 94 -9.87 4.38 -11.02
N ILE A 95 -9.64 3.08 -10.84
CA ILE A 95 -8.40 2.40 -11.24
C ILE A 95 -8.22 2.48 -12.77
N HIS A 96 -9.27 2.21 -13.55
CA HIS A 96 -9.20 2.31 -15.01
C HIS A 96 -8.88 3.73 -15.50
N GLU A 97 -9.36 4.77 -14.83
CA GLU A 97 -8.99 6.15 -15.17
C GLU A 97 -7.53 6.46 -14.79
N ALA A 98 -7.06 6.00 -13.62
CA ALA A 98 -5.67 6.19 -13.21
C ALA A 98 -4.67 5.56 -14.19
N LEU A 99 -5.03 4.43 -14.81
CA LEU A 99 -4.20 3.74 -15.81
C LEU A 99 -4.07 4.48 -17.15
N LYS A 100 -4.83 5.56 -17.37
CA LYS A 100 -4.76 6.38 -18.59
C LYS A 100 -3.79 7.58 -18.48
N LEU A 101 -3.23 7.81 -17.29
CA LEU A 101 -2.24 8.86 -17.03
C LEU A 101 -0.89 8.53 -17.68
#